data_AF-A0A497D1V9-F1
#
_entry.id   AF-A0A497D1V9-F1
#
_cell.length_a   1.000
_cell.length_b   1.000
_cell.length_c   1.000
_cell.angle_alpha   90.00
_cell.angle_beta   90.00
_cell.angle_gamma   90.00
#
_symmetry.space_group_name_H-M   'P 1'
#
loop_
_entity.id
_entity.type
_entity.pdbx_description
1 polymer ?
#
loop_
_entity_poly.entity_id
_entity_poly.type
_entity_poly.pdbx_seq_one_letter_code
_entity_poly.pdbx_strand_id
1 'polypeptide(L)' 'MKRINTWILFLATTFYLSPLSGQVVGSGEIVKQRIQPGTFSKISVSGAQEAVLMNDEEYSVTIETQANLLDHID' A
#
# COMPACT_ATOMS: atom_id res chain seq x y z
N MET A 1 45.90 18.10 16.08
CA MET A 1 44.89 17.38 15.28
C MET A 1 43.91 16.71 16.25
N LYS A 2 42.65 17.14 16.29
CA LYS A 2 41.65 16.62 17.26
C LYS A 2 41.22 15.22 16.81
N ARG A 3 41.42 14.20 17.66
CA ARG A 3 40.94 12.83 17.45
C ARG A 3 39.41 12.85 17.53
N ILE A 4 38.74 12.83 16.38
CA ILE A 4 37.29 12.64 16.32
C ILE A 4 36.99 11.24 16.84
N ASN A 5 36.13 11.16 17.85
CA ASN A 5 35.80 9.93 18.55
C ASN A 5 34.99 9.02 17.61
N THR A 6 35.51 7.83 17.29
CA THR A 6 34.95 6.88 16.31
C THR A 6 33.49 6.51 16.58
N TRP A 7 33.05 6.60 17.84
CA TRP A 7 31.66 6.41 18.27
C TRP A 7 30.67 7.42 17.66
N ILE A 8 31.12 8.66 17.41
CA ILE A 8 30.30 9.70 16.77
C ILE A 8 30.05 9.35 15.29
N LEU A 9 31.03 8.70 14.65
CA LEU A 9 30.94 8.26 13.27
C LEU A 9 29.93 7.10 13.12
N PHE A 10 29.93 6.16 14.07
CA PHE A 10 28.94 5.06 14.11
C PHE A 10 27.51 5.54 14.38
N LEU A 11 27.34 6.50 15.29
CA LEU A 11 26.01 7.05 15.60
C LEU A 11 25.43 7.86 14.43
N ALA A 12 26.30 8.56 13.67
CA ALA A 12 25.89 9.27 12.47
C ALA A 12 25.40 8.31 11.38
N THR A 13 26.06 7.17 11.16
CA THR A 13 25.66 6.20 10.12
C THR A 13 24.29 5.58 10.33
N THR A 14 23.83 5.42 11.57
CA THR A 14 22.49 4.88 11.87
C THR A 14 21.34 5.83 11.52
N PHE A 15 21.56 7.15 11.54
CA PHE A 15 20.52 8.13 11.16
C PHE A 15 20.32 8.22 9.64
N TYR A 16 21.32 7.85 8.83
CA TYR A 16 21.20 7.83 7.36
C TYR A 16 20.53 6.57 6.79
N LEU A 17 20.28 5.57 7.64
CA LEU A 17 19.63 4.31 7.26
C LEU A 17 18.15 4.26 7.67
N SER A 18 17.55 5.42 8.00
CA SER A 18 16.10 5.47 8.20
C SER A 18 15.39 4.91 6.98
N PRO A 19 14.49 3.91 7.12
CA PRO A 19 13.70 3.46 6.00
C PRO A 19 12.83 4.64 5.60
N LEU A 20 13.14 5.23 4.44
CA LEU A 20 12.18 6.07 3.73
C LEU A 20 10.97 5.16 3.51
N SER A 21 9.95 5.26 4.35
CA SER A 21 8.62 4.77 4.07
C SER A 21 8.14 5.54 2.84
N GLY A 22 8.55 5.04 1.66
CA GLY A 22 8.34 5.68 0.38
C GLY A 22 6.88 5.57 0.00
N GLN A 23 6.32 6.67 -0.49
CA GLN A 23 5.03 6.63 -1.16
C GLN A 23 5.16 5.76 -2.41
N VAL A 24 4.36 4.68 -2.49
CA VAL A 24 4.29 3.88 -3.72
C VAL A 24 3.45 4.65 -4.73
N VAL A 25 4.09 5.03 -5.83
CA VAL A 25 3.42 5.70 -6.94
C VAL A 25 2.94 4.64 -7.92
N GLY A 26 1.75 4.83 -8.48
CA GLY A 26 1.18 3.90 -9.45
C GLY A 26 2.03 3.81 -10.74
N SER A 27 2.07 2.61 -11.33
CA SER A 27 2.88 2.28 -12.52
C SER A 27 2.31 2.79 -13.85
N GLY A 28 1.05 3.21 -13.86
CA GLY A 28 0.27 3.59 -15.06
C GLY A 28 -0.44 2.42 -15.76
N GLU A 29 -0.12 1.18 -15.40
CA GLU A 29 -0.79 -0.01 -15.94
C GLU A 29 -2.04 -0.34 -15.12
N ILE A 30 -3.22 -0.31 -15.74
CA ILE A 30 -4.48 -0.64 -15.08
C ILE A 30 -4.77 -2.13 -15.16
N VAL A 31 -5.12 -2.72 -14.01
CA VAL A 31 -5.53 -4.12 -13.87
C VAL A 31 -6.90 -4.20 -13.23
N LYS A 32 -7.58 -5.33 -13.49
CA LYS A 32 -8.89 -5.64 -12.92
C LYS A 32 -8.85 -7.01 -12.28
N GLN A 33 -9.13 -7.08 -10.98
CA GLN A 33 -9.19 -8.33 -10.23
C GLN A 33 -10.60 -8.54 -9.71
N ARG A 34 -11.17 -9.70 -10.01
CA ARG A 34 -12.44 -10.14 -9.42
C ARG A 34 -12.15 -11.11 -8.27
N ILE A 35 -12.75 -10.84 -7.12
CA ILE A 35 -12.63 -11.63 -5.90
C ILE A 35 -14.05 -12.05 -5.52
N GLN A 36 -14.21 -13.32 -5.13
CA GLN A 36 -15.46 -13.82 -4.56
C GLN A 36 -15.29 -13.84 -3.02
N PRO A 37 -15.74 -12.80 -2.30
CA PRO A 37 -15.69 -12.83 -0.84
C PRO A 37 -16.63 -13.90 -0.31
N GLY A 38 -16.34 -14.38 0.91
CA GLY A 38 -17.33 -15.12 1.69
C GLY A 38 -18.50 -14.21 2.11
N THR A 39 -19.44 -14.77 2.87
CA THR A 39 -20.54 -13.99 3.43
C THR A 39 -20.01 -12.87 4.32
N PHE A 40 -20.53 -11.64 4.13
CA PHE A 40 -20.17 -10.47 4.92
C PHE A 40 -21.44 -9.75 5.42
N SER A 41 -21.31 -8.99 6.50
CA SER A 41 -22.41 -8.17 7.05
C SER A 41 -22.16 -6.67 6.93
N LYS A 42 -20.96 -6.28 6.49
CA LYS A 42 -20.51 -4.89 6.43
C LYS A 42 -19.50 -4.70 5.30
N ILE A 43 -19.54 -3.53 4.68
CA ILE A 43 -18.56 -3.05 3.70
C ILE A 43 -17.87 -1.81 4.31
N SER A 44 -16.55 -1.72 4.18
CA SER A 44 -15.76 -0.57 4.61
C SER A 44 -14.78 -0.22 3.50
N VAL A 45 -14.79 1.03 3.06
CA VAL A 45 -13.89 1.55 2.02
C VAL A 45 -13.18 2.77 2.61
N SER A 46 -11.87 2.86 2.39
CA SER A 46 -11.05 3.94 2.93
C SER A 46 -10.10 4.50 1.88
N GLY A 47 -9.59 5.70 2.13
CA GLY A 47 -8.71 6.41 1.19
C GLY A 47 -9.47 7.07 0.03
N ALA A 48 -8.74 7.40 -1.03
CA ALA A 48 -9.28 8.03 -2.23
C ALA A 48 -9.73 6.96 -3.24
N GLN A 49 -10.84 6.29 -2.93
CA GLN A 49 -11.41 5.22 -3.77
C GLN A 49 -12.85 5.54 -4.15
N GLU A 50 -13.26 5.11 -5.34
CA GLU A 50 -14.65 5.09 -5.76
C GLU A 50 -15.22 3.69 -5.54
N ALA A 51 -16.33 3.60 -4.82
CA ALA A 51 -17.02 2.34 -4.55
C ALA A 51 -18.41 2.37 -5.17
N VAL A 52 -18.67 1.39 -6.04
CA VAL A 52 -19.98 1.18 -6.66
C VAL A 52 -20.59 -0.10 -6.11
N LEU A 53 -21.77 0.04 -5.52
CA LEU A 53 -22.53 -1.09 -4.97
C LEU A 53 -23.62 -1.49 -5.97
N MET A 54 -23.62 -2.77 -6.33
CA MET A 54 -24.61 -3.37 -7.21
C MET A 54 -25.27 -4.54 -6.50
N ASN A 55 -26.58 -4.70 -6.71
CA ASN A 55 -27.30 -5.87 -6.26
C ASN A 55 -27.23 -6.92 -7.39
N ASP A 56 -26.66 -8.07 -7.09
CA ASP A 56 -26.50 -9.19 -8.02
C ASP A 56 -26.80 -10.50 -7.27
N GLU A 57 -26.99 -11.59 -8.01
CA GLU A 57 -27.32 -12.91 -7.44
C GLU A 57 -26.17 -13.48 -6.59
N GLU A 58 -24.94 -13.04 -6.84
CA GLU A 58 -23.74 -13.49 -6.15
C GLU A 58 -22.92 -12.35 -5.56
N TYR A 59 -22.29 -12.63 -4.41
CA TYR A 59 -21.35 -11.70 -3.80
C TYR A 59 -20.03 -11.68 -4.56
N SER A 60 -19.71 -10.56 -5.20
CA SER A 60 -18.39 -10.37 -5.81
C SER A 60 -17.85 -8.97 -5.57
N VAL A 61 -16.53 -8.85 -5.47
CA VAL A 61 -15.80 -7.59 -5.38
C VAL A 61 -14.92 -7.50 -6.62
N THR A 62 -15.01 -6.38 -7.32
CA THR A 62 -14.15 -6.11 -8.47
C THR A 62 -13.30 -4.89 -8.16
N ILE A 63 -11.98 -5.09 -8.17
CA ILE A 63 -10.99 -4.05 -7.90
C ILE A 63 -10.38 -3.66 -9.24
N GLU A 64 -10.47 -2.39 -9.61
CA GLU A 64 -9.81 -1.82 -10.78
C GLU A 64 -8.80 -0.77 -10.29
N THR A 65 -7.52 -1.05 -10.48
CA THR A 65 -6.43 -0.25 -9.90
C THR A 65 -5.17 -0.37 -10.76
N GLN A 66 -4.08 0.28 -10.34
CA GLN A 66 -2.78 0.12 -10.99
C GLN A 66 -2.09 -1.16 -10.53
N ALA A 67 -1.45 -1.88 -11.45
CA ALA A 67 -0.89 -3.22 -11.23
C ALA A 67 -0.03 -3.32 -9.96
N ASN A 68 0.86 -2.35 -9.76
CA ASN A 68 1.77 -2.33 -8.63
C ASN A 68 1.14 -1.88 -7.30
N LEU A 69 -0.11 -1.40 -7.32
CA LEU A 69 -0.86 -1.01 -6.14
C LEU A 69 -1.82 -2.09 -5.67
N LEU A 70 -2.05 -3.13 -6.47
CA LEU A 70 -2.98 -4.20 -6.13
C LEU A 70 -2.56 -4.93 -4.85
N ASP A 71 -1.26 -5.19 -4.68
CA ASP A 71 -0.67 -5.84 -3.50
C ASP A 71 -0.68 -4.94 -2.24
N HIS A 72 -1.19 -3.71 -2.36
CA HIS A 72 -1.29 -2.74 -1.28
C HIS A 72 -2.76 -2.45 -0.88
N ILE A 73 -3.72 -3.22 -1.42
CA ILE A 73 -5.14 -3.13 -1.10
C ILE A 73 -5.54 -4.32 -0.21
N ASP A 74 -6.15 -4.02 0.94
CA ASP A 74 -6.66 -4.98 1.93
C ASP A 74 -8.20 -5.05 1.93
#